data_AF-A0A196KR10-F1
#
_entry.id   AF-A0A196KR10-F1
#
_cell.length_a   1.000
_cell.length_b   1.000
_cell.length_c   1.000
_cell.angle_alpha   90.00
_cell.angle_beta   90.00
_cell.angle_gamma   90.00
#
_symmetry.space_group_name_H-M   'P 1'
#
loop_
_entity.id
_entity.type
_entity.pdbx_description
1 polymer ?
#
loop_
_entity_poly.entity_id
_entity_poly.type
_entity_poly.pdbx_seq_one_letter_code
_entity_poly.pdbx_strand_id
1 'polypeptide(L)'
;MTRSLPKTAVPAGIVDARDSARAELKAALAAIEVKGNFPRRIDKASKRAAARARVFADRNPVAATAAAVAVAATIGGAVWVIARALSR
;
A
#
# COMPACT_ATOMS: atom_id res chain seq x y z
N MET A 1 -28.98 6.39 19.68
CA MET A 1 -27.60 6.30 19.14
C MET A 1 -27.66 5.67 17.76
N THR A 2 -27.71 6.46 16.68
CA THR A 2 -27.67 5.94 15.30
C THR A 2 -26.23 5.57 14.95
N ARG A 3 -25.89 4.28 15.06
CA ARG A 3 -24.57 3.78 14.64
C ARG A 3 -24.48 3.91 13.12
N SER A 4 -23.68 4.87 12.63
CA SER A 4 -23.40 5.00 11.20
C SER A 4 -22.78 3.70 10.69
N LEU A 5 -23.42 3.07 9.71
CA LEU A 5 -22.88 1.87 9.07
C LEU A 5 -21.61 2.23 8.28
N PRO A 6 -20.61 1.33 8.23
CA PRO A 6 -19.47 1.51 7.35
C PRO A 6 -19.94 1.53 5.89
N LYS A 7 -19.33 2.39 5.07
CA LYS A 7 -19.61 2.51 3.63
C LYS A 7 -19.35 1.24 2.81
N THR A 8 -18.70 0.24 3.41
CA THR A 8 -18.45 -1.09 2.84
C THR A 8 -19.49 -2.13 3.27
N ALA A 9 -20.49 -1.75 4.08
CA ALA A 9 -21.54 -2.63 4.55
C ALA A 9 -22.84 -2.40 3.77
N VAL A 10 -23.57 -3.49 3.53
CA VAL A 10 -24.91 -3.44 2.93
C VAL A 10 -25.94 -3.22 4.04
N PRO A 11 -26.85 -2.24 3.91
CA PRO A 11 -27.93 -2.04 4.88
C PRO A 11 -28.83 -3.27 4.96
N ALA A 12 -29.16 -3.71 6.18
CA ALA A 12 -30.13 -4.79 6.39
C ALA A 12 -31.56 -4.31 6.08
N GLY A 13 -32.42 -5.23 5.62
CA GLY A 13 -33.85 -4.97 5.40
C GLY A 13 -34.22 -4.48 4.00
N ILE A 14 -33.33 -4.55 3.02
CA ILE A 14 -33.67 -4.32 1.61
C ILE A 14 -34.39 -5.57 1.08
N VAL A 15 -35.69 -5.44 0.79
CA VAL A 15 -36.52 -6.56 0.32
C VAL A 15 -36.52 -6.65 -1.20
N ASP A 16 -36.40 -5.51 -1.90
CA ASP A 16 -36.30 -5.47 -3.35
C ASP A 16 -34.94 -5.97 -3.84
N ALA A 17 -34.96 -6.96 -4.74
CA ALA A 17 -33.75 -7.62 -5.22
C ALA A 17 -32.85 -6.66 -6.03
N ARG A 18 -33.43 -5.70 -6.77
CA ARG A 18 -32.63 -4.76 -7.58
C ARG A 18 -31.94 -3.75 -6.66
N ASP A 19 -32.62 -3.28 -5.63
CA ASP A 19 -32.05 -2.36 -4.67
C ASP A 19 -30.98 -3.02 -3.78
N SER A 20 -31.16 -4.30 -3.43
CA SER A 20 -30.11 -5.07 -2.73
C SER A 20 -28.86 -5.20 -3.59
N ALA A 21 -29.01 -5.58 -4.86
CA ALA A 21 -27.88 -5.72 -5.78
C ALA A 21 -27.11 -4.40 -5.98
N ARG A 22 -27.80 -3.26 -6.05
CA ARG A 22 -27.15 -1.94 -6.12
C ARG A 22 -26.40 -1.59 -4.83
N ALA A 23 -26.97 -1.92 -3.67
CA ALA A 23 -26.34 -1.68 -2.38
C ALA A 23 -25.08 -2.56 -2.22
N GLU A 24 -25.15 -3.83 -2.61
CA GLU A 24 -24.03 -4.76 -2.64
C GLU A 24 -22.90 -4.30 -3.56
N LEU A 25 -23.22 -3.86 -4.79
CA LEU A 25 -22.22 -3.34 -5.73
C LEU A 25 -21.51 -2.09 -5.17
N LYS A 26 -22.26 -1.15 -4.58
CA LYS A 26 -21.69 0.06 -3.97
C LYS A 26 -20.80 -0.28 -2.78
N ALA A 27 -21.23 -1.21 -1.93
CA ALA A 27 -20.46 -1.67 -0.79
C ALA A 27 -19.17 -2.38 -1.23
N ALA A 28 -19.23 -3.21 -2.27
CA ALA A 28 -18.08 -3.88 -2.86
C ALA A 28 -17.09 -2.90 -3.47
N LEU A 29 -17.56 -1.90 -4.22
CA LEU A 29 -16.71 -0.83 -4.77
C LEU A 29 -16.03 -0.01 -3.67
N ALA A 30 -16.76 0.36 -2.61
CA ALA A 30 -16.17 1.04 -1.47
C ALA A 30 -15.12 0.15 -0.76
N ALA A 31 -15.35 -1.16 -0.70
CA ALA A 31 -14.39 -2.11 -0.14
C ALA A 31 -13.14 -2.22 -1.02
N ILE A 32 -13.29 -2.21 -2.35
CA ILE A 32 -12.18 -2.16 -3.31
C ILE A 32 -11.43 -0.84 -3.20
N GLU A 33 -12.11 0.29 -3.02
CA GLU A 33 -11.45 1.59 -2.81
C GLU A 33 -10.60 1.56 -1.54
N VAL A 34 -11.13 1.03 -0.44
CA VAL A 34 -10.40 0.91 0.83
C VAL A 34 -9.23 -0.08 0.74
N LYS A 35 -9.42 -1.23 0.09
CA LYS A 35 -8.40 -2.27 -0.06
C LYS A 35 -7.34 -1.92 -1.12
N GLY A 36 -7.80 -1.32 -2.22
CA GLY A 36 -7.02 -0.77 -3.33
C GLY A 36 -6.31 0.53 -2.97
N ASN A 37 -6.55 1.10 -1.80
CA ASN A 37 -5.81 2.23 -1.23
C ASN A 37 -4.36 1.85 -0.81
N PHE A 38 -3.75 0.92 -1.52
CA PHE A 38 -2.34 0.56 -1.43
C PHE A 38 -1.42 1.77 -1.63
N PRO A 39 -1.69 2.74 -2.54
CA PRO A 39 -0.87 3.95 -2.68
C PRO A 39 -0.76 4.76 -1.38
N ARG A 40 -1.88 5.00 -0.67
CA ARG A 40 -1.81 5.72 0.63
C ARG A 40 -1.14 4.87 1.72
N ARG A 41 -1.25 3.54 1.67
CA ARG A 41 -0.53 2.66 2.62
C ARG A 41 0.98 2.74 2.40
N ILE A 42 1.41 2.70 1.14
CA ILE A 42 2.81 2.92 0.76
C ILE A 42 3.24 4.31 1.19
N ASP A 43 2.53 5.37 0.82
CA ASP A 43 2.91 6.75 1.17
C ASP A 43 3.14 6.91 2.69
N LYS A 44 2.20 6.41 3.50
CA LYS A 44 2.36 6.41 4.97
C LYS A 44 3.54 5.57 5.44
N ALA A 45 3.76 4.41 4.85
CA ALA A 45 4.90 3.55 5.19
C ALA A 45 6.24 4.18 4.80
N SER A 46 6.33 4.75 3.60
CA SER A 46 7.48 5.46 3.08
C SER A 46 7.82 6.68 3.93
N LYS A 47 6.83 7.51 4.30
CA LYS A 47 7.05 8.65 5.20
C LYS A 47 7.64 8.22 6.54
N ARG A 48 7.11 7.15 7.15
CA ARG A 48 7.64 6.60 8.40
C ARG A 48 9.04 6.02 8.22
N ALA A 49 9.29 5.30 7.13
CA ALA A 49 10.60 4.74 6.82
C ALA A 49 11.64 5.85 6.61
N ALA A 50 11.30 6.90 5.88
CA ALA A 50 12.15 8.06 5.64
C ALA A 50 12.51 8.78 6.95
N ALA A 51 11.53 8.99 7.85
CA ALA A 51 11.79 9.59 9.15
C ALA A 51 12.77 8.73 9.99
N ARG A 52 12.60 7.40 9.99
CA ARG A 52 13.51 6.49 10.70
C ARG A 52 14.90 6.45 10.08
N ALA A 53 14.99 6.45 8.74
CA ALA A 53 16.25 6.46 8.02
C ALA A 53 17.07 7.74 8.31
N ARG A 54 16.41 8.90 8.40
CA ARG A 54 17.06 10.17 8.81
C ARG A 54 17.65 10.05 10.21
N VAL A 55 16.86 9.63 11.19
CA VAL A 55 17.34 9.43 12.57
C VAL A 55 18.49 8.42 12.63
N PHE A 56 18.46 7.36 11.82
CA PHE A 56 19.56 6.41 11.72
C PHE A 56 20.83 7.03 11.13
N ALA A 57 20.70 7.81 10.05
CA ALA A 57 21.81 8.51 9.42
C ALA A 57 22.45 9.55 10.34
N ASP A 58 21.63 10.30 11.10
CA ASP A 58 22.12 11.29 12.06
C ASP A 58 22.93 10.63 13.19
N ARG A 59 22.59 9.38 13.58
CA ARG A 59 23.29 8.64 14.64
C ARG A 59 24.56 7.94 14.15
N ASN A 60 24.54 7.40 12.94
CA ASN A 60 25.67 6.67 12.37
C ASN A 60 25.71 6.86 10.84
N PRO A 61 26.35 7.94 10.36
CA PRO A 61 26.35 8.28 8.93
C PRO A 61 27.12 7.26 8.08
N VAL A 62 28.16 6.63 8.64
CA VAL A 62 28.95 5.60 7.94
C VAL A 62 28.09 4.36 7.69
N ALA A 63 27.41 3.84 8.72
CA ALA A 63 26.52 2.69 8.58
C ALA A 63 25.32 3.00 7.67
N ALA A 64 24.77 4.21 7.73
CA ALA A 64 23.71 4.65 6.83
C ALA A 64 24.14 4.67 5.36
N THR A 65 25.36 5.15 5.09
CA THR A 65 25.93 5.16 3.74
C THR A 65 26.15 3.73 3.25
N ALA A 66 26.74 2.86 4.07
CA ALA A 66 26.94 1.46 3.73
C ALA A 66 25.62 0.74 3.42
N ALA A 67 24.59 0.97 4.24
CA ALA A 67 23.26 0.41 4.01
C ALA A 67 22.63 0.92 2.70
N ALA A 68 22.75 2.22 2.41
CA ALA A 68 22.24 2.80 1.18
C ALA A 68 22.91 2.21 -0.07
N VAL A 69 24.24 2.08 -0.04
CA VAL A 69 25.01 1.45 -1.13
C VAL A 69 24.60 -0.01 -1.30
N ALA A 70 24.45 -0.77 -0.21
CA ALA A 70 24.02 -2.16 -0.27
C ALA A 70 22.63 -2.32 -0.92
N VAL A 71 21.66 -1.47 -0.55
CA VAL A 71 20.33 -1.47 -1.16
C VAL A 71 20.40 -1.14 -2.64
N ALA A 72 21.14 -0.09 -3.01
CA ALA A 72 21.30 0.31 -4.41
C ALA A 72 21.93 -0.80 -5.26
N ALA A 73 23.01 -1.42 -4.77
CA ALA A 73 23.67 -2.53 -5.44
C ALA A 73 22.75 -3.75 -5.59
N THR A 74 21.93 -4.05 -4.58
CA THR A 74 20.97 -5.17 -4.62
C THR A 74 19.92 -4.94 -5.70
N ILE A 75 19.30 -3.76 -5.74
CA ILE A 75 18.26 -3.45 -6.73
C ILE A 75 18.86 -3.37 -8.13
N GLY A 76 19.96 -2.64 -8.31
CA GLY A 76 20.65 -2.51 -9.60
C GLY A 76 21.13 -3.86 -10.12
N GLY A 77 21.70 -4.68 -9.25
CA GLY A 77 22.12 -6.05 -9.56
C GLY A 77 20.94 -6.93 -9.99
N ALA A 78 19.83 -6.89 -9.27
CA ALA A 78 18.64 -7.66 -9.64
C ALA A 78 18.11 -7.25 -11.03
N VAL A 79 17.99 -5.94 -11.30
CA VAL A 79 17.57 -5.43 -12.62
C VAL A 79 18.54 -5.86 -13.71
N TRP A 80 19.84 -5.75 -13.47
CA TRP A 80 20.88 -6.16 -14.42
C TRP A 80 20.78 -7.66 -14.73
N VAL A 81 20.64 -8.52 -13.72
CA VAL A 81 20.49 -9.97 -13.93
C VAL A 81 19.26 -10.29 -14.77
N ILE A 82 18.11 -9.67 -14.47
CA ILE A 82 16.87 -9.87 -15.22
C ILE A 82 17.05 -9.42 -16.68
N ALA A 83 17.52 -8.19 -16.90
CA ALA A 83 17.75 -7.67 -18.24
C ALA A 83 18.73 -8.55 -19.04
N ARG A 84 19.80 -9.01 -18.38
CA ARG A 84 20.82 -9.88 -18.95
C ARG A 84 20.26 -11.24 -19.36
N ALA A 85 19.36 -11.81 -18.56
CA ALA A 85 18.70 -13.08 -18.82
C ALA A 85 17.71 -12.98 -19.98
N LEU A 86 16.98 -11.86 -20.09
CA LEU A 86 16.03 -11.61 -21.18
C LEU A 86 16.70 -11.23 -22.51
N SER A 87 17.94 -10.75 -22.47
CA SER A 87 18.71 -10.36 -23.66
C SER A 87 19.57 -11.50 -24.23
N ARG A 88 19.37 -12.74 -23.77
CA ARG A 88 19.98 -13.95 -24.35
C ARG A 88 18.94 -14.76 -25.08
#